data_AF-A0A9W4CFY3-F1
#
_entry.id   AF-A0A9W4CFY3-F1
#
_cell.length_a   1.000
_cell.length_b   1.000
_cell.length_c   1.000
_cell.angle_alpha   90.00
_cell.angle_beta   90.00
_cell.angle_gamma   90.00
#
_symmetry.space_group_name_H-M   'P 1'
#
loop_
_entity.id
_entity.type
_entity.pdbx_description
1 polymer ?
#
loop_
_entity_poly.entity_id
_entity_poly.type
_entity_poly.pdbx_seq_one_letter_code
_entity_poly.pdbx_strand_id
1 'polypeptide(L)'
;MNKSYVIWNNKGGVGKSTITFHIASMYAEKNQDRNVVVIDMCPQANSSMMLMGGGTGAESRLQELIIGDVPKTVVGYLTDSVLKNDTSDVNKYLLQLKESNQELPSNLFLMPGDGNLELIAPLLAERADATPLSSTDSPWVEIHSIIKKLTERTLFEKPTTFFIDTNPSFSIYTQIAILSGQKLLVPINADDSSIYAISGLFNLIWGTEKSHPVYGKYTFAAKVDNFQIERPKIALLLGNRFTQKKGAARAFKALSNEAVKKMFEEYKKNKSRFVQGELHDYTQEEFETAYSCELRDFNSAGVVAANLGLPLSEMLKRGKYELYGENIQINELQREKCHEVIKNLVEKL
;
A
#
# COMPACT_ATOMS: atom_id res chain seq x y z
N MET A 1 2.85 0.18 20.45
CA MET A 1 3.83 0.28 19.35
C MET A 1 3.12 0.50 18.02
N ASN A 2 3.73 1.25 17.11
CA ASN A 2 3.21 1.47 15.77
C ASN A 2 3.35 0.21 14.91
N LYS A 3 2.48 0.09 13.89
CA LYS A 3 2.54 -0.95 12.84
C LYS A 3 2.60 -0.24 11.48
N SER A 4 3.36 -0.75 10.50
CA SER A 4 3.33 -0.21 9.12
C SER A 4 3.27 -1.30 8.06
N TYR A 5 2.29 -1.18 7.15
CA TYR A 5 2.02 -2.10 6.05
C TYR A 5 2.16 -1.35 4.73
N VAL A 6 3.08 -1.79 3.88
CA VAL A 6 3.22 -1.30 2.50
C VAL A 6 2.39 -2.19 1.58
N ILE A 7 1.58 -1.59 0.72
CA ILE A 7 0.81 -2.31 -0.30
C ILE A 7 1.54 -2.10 -1.62
N TRP A 8 2.31 -3.08 -2.10
CA TRP A 8 3.08 -2.91 -3.34
C TRP A 8 3.14 -4.16 -4.22
N ASN A 9 3.17 -3.90 -5.53
CA ASN A 9 3.49 -4.82 -6.61
C ASN A 9 3.96 -3.96 -7.80
N ASN A 10 5.02 -4.39 -8.49
CA ASN A 10 5.60 -3.71 -9.65
C ASN A 10 4.67 -3.69 -10.88
N LYS A 11 3.51 -4.36 -10.81
CA LYS A 11 2.48 -4.35 -11.83
C LYS A 11 1.35 -3.34 -11.54
N GLY A 12 1.00 -2.56 -12.56
CA GLY A 12 -0.18 -1.68 -12.56
C GLY A 12 -1.50 -2.45 -12.58
N GLY A 13 -2.58 -1.86 -12.07
CA GLY A 13 -3.93 -2.42 -12.20
C GLY A 13 -4.24 -3.68 -11.37
N VAL A 14 -3.40 -4.01 -10.38
CA VAL A 14 -3.66 -5.10 -9.40
C VAL A 14 -4.58 -4.68 -8.25
N GLY A 15 -4.99 -3.40 -8.20
CA GLY A 15 -5.93 -2.88 -7.20
C GLY A 15 -5.32 -2.37 -5.90
N LYS A 16 -4.03 -1.99 -5.88
CA LYS A 16 -3.33 -1.47 -4.68
C LYS A 16 -4.15 -0.41 -3.92
N SER A 17 -4.47 0.71 -4.57
CA SER A 17 -5.19 1.82 -3.96
C SER A 17 -6.59 1.44 -3.46
N THR A 18 -7.30 0.62 -4.23
CA THR A 18 -8.63 0.11 -3.84
C THR A 18 -8.52 -0.79 -2.61
N ILE A 19 -7.54 -1.69 -2.57
CA ILE A 19 -7.27 -2.55 -1.41
C ILE A 19 -6.89 -1.69 -0.19
N THR A 20 -6.05 -0.67 -0.37
CA THR A 20 -5.69 0.28 0.69
C THR A 20 -6.93 0.96 1.28
N PHE A 21 -7.83 1.48 0.44
CA PHE A 21 -9.10 2.07 0.89
C PHE A 21 -9.91 1.09 1.77
N HIS A 22 -10.12 -0.13 1.29
CA HIS A 22 -10.95 -1.13 1.99
C HIS A 22 -10.33 -1.60 3.30
N ILE A 23 -9.03 -1.94 3.29
CA ILE A 23 -8.33 -2.39 4.49
C ILE A 23 -8.28 -1.25 5.52
N ALA A 24 -7.90 -0.03 5.12
CA ALA A 24 -7.78 1.07 6.07
C ALA A 24 -9.12 1.43 6.73
N SER A 25 -10.20 1.46 5.94
CA SER A 25 -11.56 1.74 6.44
C SER A 25 -12.01 0.66 7.43
N MET A 26 -11.93 -0.61 7.04
CA MET A 26 -12.30 -1.74 7.91
C MET A 26 -11.41 -1.83 9.15
N TYR A 27 -10.10 -1.59 9.01
CA TYR A 27 -9.17 -1.62 10.12
C TYR A 27 -9.51 -0.55 11.16
N ALA A 28 -9.82 0.67 10.70
CA ALA A 28 -10.22 1.77 11.57
C ALA A 28 -11.54 1.45 12.31
N GLU A 29 -12.52 0.84 11.64
CA GLU A 29 -13.77 0.40 12.25
C GLU A 29 -13.54 -0.64 13.36
N LYS A 30 -12.68 -1.64 13.11
CA LYS A 30 -12.45 -2.77 14.01
C LYS A 30 -11.47 -2.49 15.15
N ASN A 31 -10.63 -1.46 15.04
CA ASN A 31 -9.55 -1.19 16.00
C ASN A 31 -9.67 0.24 16.57
N GLN A 32 -10.68 0.48 17.42
CA GLN A 32 -10.94 1.80 18.03
C GLN A 32 -9.88 2.21 19.08
N ASP A 33 -9.06 1.28 19.53
CA ASP A 33 -7.91 1.49 20.42
C ASP A 33 -6.68 2.05 19.68
N ARG A 34 -6.75 2.16 18.35
CA ARG A 34 -5.66 2.63 17.49
C ARG A 34 -6.11 3.74 16.55
N ASN A 35 -5.15 4.56 16.15
CA ASN A 35 -5.33 5.43 15.00
C ASN A 35 -4.82 4.74 13.74
N VAL A 36 -5.43 5.06 12.60
CA VAL A 36 -5.04 4.55 11.29
C VAL A 36 -4.61 5.73 10.42
N VAL A 37 -3.44 5.65 9.82
CA VAL A 37 -2.93 6.66 8.88
C VAL A 37 -2.67 6.00 7.53
N VAL A 38 -3.31 6.51 6.48
CA VAL A 38 -2.97 6.16 5.11
C VAL A 38 -1.95 7.17 4.60
N ILE A 39 -0.83 6.69 4.05
CA ILE A 39 0.16 7.52 3.36
C ILE A 39 0.11 7.13 1.88
N ASP A 40 -0.37 8.04 1.03
CA ASP A 40 -0.54 7.76 -0.39
C ASP A 40 0.72 8.20 -1.16
N MET A 41 1.68 7.28 -1.32
CA MET A 41 2.92 7.50 -2.08
C MET A 41 2.74 7.21 -3.58
N CYS A 42 1.52 7.37 -4.10
CA CYS A 42 1.19 7.25 -5.52
C CYS A 42 0.87 8.65 -6.09
N PRO A 43 1.59 9.11 -7.15
CA PRO A 43 1.29 10.38 -7.82
C PRO A 43 -0.15 10.51 -8.34
N GLN A 44 -0.81 9.38 -8.62
CA GLN A 44 -2.21 9.35 -9.09
C GLN A 44 -3.22 9.55 -7.96
N ALA A 45 -2.78 9.51 -6.69
CA ALA A 45 -3.58 9.79 -5.49
C ALA A 45 -4.94 9.05 -5.43
N ASN A 46 -5.02 7.86 -6.04
CA ASN A 46 -6.28 7.14 -6.17
C ASN A 46 -6.87 6.76 -4.81
N SER A 47 -6.02 6.33 -3.85
CA SER A 47 -6.51 5.96 -2.52
C SER A 47 -6.98 7.20 -1.76
N SER A 48 -6.30 8.34 -1.94
CA SER A 48 -6.71 9.64 -1.40
C SER A 48 -8.09 10.06 -1.88
N MET A 49 -8.33 10.01 -3.19
CA MET A 49 -9.64 10.35 -3.78
C MET A 49 -10.76 9.44 -3.24
N MET A 50 -10.53 8.12 -3.19
CA MET A 50 -11.50 7.16 -2.64
C MET A 50 -11.80 7.47 -1.17
N LEU A 51 -10.79 7.67 -0.33
CA LEU A 51 -10.97 7.95 1.09
C LEU A 51 -11.70 9.28 1.35
N MET A 52 -11.48 10.29 0.52
CA MET A 52 -12.14 11.60 0.64
C MET A 52 -13.59 11.64 0.11
N GLY A 53 -14.18 10.48 -0.25
CA GLY A 53 -15.58 10.37 -0.69
C GLY A 53 -15.76 10.05 -2.17
N GLY A 54 -14.66 9.93 -2.94
CA GLY A 54 -14.71 9.64 -4.36
C GLY A 54 -15.36 10.74 -5.22
N GLY A 55 -15.54 10.43 -6.50
CA GLY A 55 -16.13 11.34 -7.49
C GLY A 55 -15.37 12.65 -7.69
N THR A 56 -16.01 13.60 -8.37
CA THR A 56 -15.42 14.91 -8.72
C THR A 56 -15.17 15.82 -7.52
N GLY A 57 -15.95 15.67 -6.44
CA GLY A 57 -15.77 16.45 -5.22
C GLY A 57 -14.43 16.15 -4.51
N ALA A 58 -14.04 14.87 -4.48
CA ALA A 58 -12.75 14.47 -3.91
C ALA A 58 -11.56 14.97 -4.75
N GLU A 59 -11.72 15.02 -6.09
CA GLU A 59 -10.71 15.55 -7.00
C GLU A 59 -10.47 17.05 -6.76
N SER A 60 -11.53 17.88 -6.70
CA SER A 60 -11.39 19.31 -6.43
C SER A 60 -10.71 19.58 -5.09
N ARG A 61 -11.10 18.85 -4.04
CA ARG A 61 -10.46 18.96 -2.71
C ARG A 61 -8.99 18.55 -2.75
N LEU A 62 -8.64 17.51 -3.51
CA LEU A 62 -7.24 17.12 -3.68
C LEU A 62 -6.43 18.25 -4.30
N GLN A 63 -6.94 18.93 -5.33
CA GLN A 63 -6.26 20.07 -5.94
C GLN A 63 -6.04 21.22 -4.95
N GLU A 64 -7.03 21.53 -4.10
CA GLU A 64 -6.89 22.55 -3.06
C GLU A 64 -5.74 22.24 -2.08
N LEU A 65 -5.51 20.96 -1.79
CA LEU A 65 -4.44 20.50 -0.89
C LEU A 65 -3.04 20.58 -1.54
N ILE A 66 -2.98 20.50 -2.87
CA ILE A 66 -1.75 20.49 -3.67
C ILE A 66 -1.21 21.90 -3.93
N ILE A 67 -2.09 22.91 -4.12
CA ILE A 67 -1.71 24.22 -4.67
C ILE A 67 -0.98 25.14 -3.67
N GLY A 68 -1.00 24.86 -2.37
CA GLY A 68 -0.34 25.70 -1.36
C GLY A 68 1.19 25.71 -1.47
N ASP A 69 1.83 26.78 -0.99
CA ASP A 69 3.31 26.91 -0.94
C ASP A 69 3.98 25.72 -0.23
N VAL A 70 3.35 25.25 0.84
CA VAL A 70 3.60 23.94 1.45
C VAL A 70 2.34 23.10 1.23
N PRO A 71 2.35 22.16 0.27
CA PRO A 71 1.19 21.30 0.02
C PRO A 71 0.83 20.50 1.27
N LYS A 72 -0.46 20.35 1.58
CA LYS A 72 -0.95 19.49 2.66
C LYS A 72 -1.00 18.03 2.18
N THR A 73 0.13 17.52 1.74
CA THR A 73 0.28 16.24 1.02
C THR A 73 1.60 15.56 1.40
N VAL A 74 1.83 14.35 0.86
CA VAL A 74 3.13 13.67 0.92
C VAL A 74 4.27 14.52 0.34
N VAL A 75 4.01 15.34 -0.68
CA VAL A 75 5.04 16.20 -1.29
C VAL A 75 5.44 17.32 -0.34
N GLY A 76 4.49 17.94 0.36
CA GLY A 76 4.82 18.93 1.39
C GLY A 76 5.69 18.32 2.49
N TYR A 77 5.30 17.15 3.01
CA TYR A 77 6.08 16.47 4.06
C TYR A 77 7.49 16.09 3.58
N LEU A 78 7.62 15.55 2.37
CA LEU A 78 8.92 15.21 1.78
C LEU A 78 9.78 16.46 1.58
N THR A 79 9.20 17.54 1.06
CA THR A 79 9.91 18.80 0.79
C THR A 79 10.46 19.40 2.08
N ASP A 80 9.62 19.55 3.10
CA ASP A 80 10.05 20.10 4.38
C ASP A 80 11.08 19.19 5.07
N SER A 81 10.91 17.87 5.00
CA SER A 81 11.90 16.92 5.54
C SER A 81 13.27 17.05 4.85
N VAL A 82 13.28 17.23 3.53
CA VAL A 82 14.50 17.39 2.73
C VAL A 82 15.18 18.74 3.00
N LEU A 83 14.39 19.81 3.16
CA LEU A 83 14.90 21.14 3.48
C LEU A 83 15.28 21.28 4.97
N LYS A 84 15.07 20.25 5.78
CA LYS A 84 15.28 20.25 7.24
C LYS A 84 14.43 21.31 7.96
N ASN A 85 13.25 21.61 7.39
CA ASN A 85 12.21 22.41 8.04
C ASN A 85 11.55 21.60 9.18
N ASP A 86 10.87 22.29 10.08
CA ASP A 86 10.21 21.64 11.22
C ASP A 86 8.95 20.85 10.80
N THR A 87 9.09 19.52 10.80
CA THR A 87 8.01 18.54 10.57
C THR A 87 7.42 17.99 11.89
N SER A 88 7.68 18.65 13.03
CA SER A 88 7.16 18.25 14.33
C SER A 88 5.62 18.22 14.34
N ASP A 89 4.98 19.23 13.77
CA ASP A 89 3.54 19.28 13.57
C ASP A 89 3.12 18.55 12.28
N VAL A 90 2.78 17.28 12.43
CA VAL A 90 2.35 16.42 11.32
C VAL A 90 0.97 16.82 10.78
N ASN A 91 0.15 17.57 11.54
CA ASN A 91 -1.18 17.99 11.10
C ASN A 91 -1.15 18.99 9.94
N LYS A 92 0.02 19.60 9.68
CA LYS A 92 0.30 20.37 8.45
C LYS A 92 0.12 19.53 7.19
N TYR A 93 0.28 18.21 7.27
CA TYR A 93 0.26 17.28 6.15
C TYR A 93 -0.83 16.20 6.24
N LEU A 94 -1.46 16.04 7.41
CA LEU A 94 -2.51 15.05 7.65
C LEU A 94 -3.92 15.65 7.66
N LEU A 95 -4.86 14.87 7.13
CA LEU A 95 -6.29 15.13 7.18
C LEU A 95 -6.97 14.10 8.07
N GLN A 96 -7.91 14.53 8.90
CA GLN A 96 -8.84 13.62 9.56
C GLN A 96 -10.00 13.33 8.60
N LEU A 97 -10.09 12.08 8.14
CA LEU A 97 -10.96 11.75 7.00
C LEU A 97 -12.45 11.93 7.29
N LYS A 98 -12.87 11.88 8.57
CA LYS A 98 -14.25 12.15 9.00
C LYS A 98 -14.75 13.53 8.57
N GLU A 99 -13.88 14.53 8.54
CA GLU A 99 -14.21 15.90 8.14
C GLU A 99 -14.53 15.98 6.64
N SER A 100 -13.86 15.16 5.84
CA SER A 100 -14.06 15.08 4.39
C SER A 100 -15.11 14.08 3.95
N ASN A 101 -15.34 13.02 4.73
CA ASN A 101 -16.19 11.88 4.44
C ASN A 101 -16.84 11.37 5.73
N GLN A 102 -18.12 11.71 5.91
CA GLN A 102 -18.87 11.42 7.14
C GLN A 102 -19.15 9.92 7.36
N GLU A 103 -18.97 9.08 6.35
CA GLU A 103 -19.19 7.63 6.45
C GLU A 103 -17.99 6.91 7.08
N LEU A 104 -16.80 7.55 7.11
CA LEU A 104 -15.60 6.94 7.67
C LEU A 104 -15.52 7.08 9.21
N PRO A 105 -14.72 6.24 9.89
CA PRO A 105 -14.41 6.41 11.31
C PRO A 105 -13.57 7.66 11.62
N SER A 106 -13.67 8.19 12.84
CA SER A 106 -12.92 9.39 13.27
C SER A 106 -11.44 9.12 13.58
N ASN A 107 -11.05 7.87 13.80
CA ASN A 107 -9.66 7.45 14.04
C ASN A 107 -8.87 7.20 12.74
N LEU A 108 -9.40 7.58 11.58
CA LEU A 108 -8.78 7.39 10.28
C LEU A 108 -8.28 8.72 9.70
N PHE A 109 -7.00 8.75 9.34
CA PHE A 109 -6.27 9.91 8.84
C PHE A 109 -5.61 9.60 7.49
N LEU A 110 -5.36 10.64 6.71
CA LEU A 110 -4.73 10.56 5.39
C LEU A 110 -3.61 11.59 5.27
N MET A 111 -2.44 11.15 4.79
CA MET A 111 -1.45 12.00 4.12
C MET A 111 -1.71 11.90 2.61
N PRO A 112 -2.32 12.92 1.99
CA PRO A 112 -2.79 12.82 0.61
C PRO A 112 -1.65 12.62 -0.38
N GLY A 113 -1.93 11.88 -1.44
CA GLY A 113 -1.06 11.73 -2.60
C GLY A 113 -0.98 13.02 -3.39
N ASP A 114 0.03 13.14 -4.24
CA ASP A 114 0.31 14.38 -4.95
C ASP A 114 1.05 14.09 -6.27
N GLY A 115 0.51 14.60 -7.38
CA GLY A 115 1.10 14.43 -8.71
C GLY A 115 2.51 15.04 -8.83
N ASN A 116 2.82 16.04 -8.00
CA ASN A 116 4.15 16.66 -7.93
C ASN A 116 5.23 15.69 -7.45
N LEU A 117 4.89 14.50 -6.93
CA LEU A 117 5.85 13.42 -6.67
C LEU A 117 6.70 13.11 -7.91
N GLU A 118 6.12 13.15 -9.12
CA GLU A 118 6.87 12.94 -10.36
C GLU A 118 7.84 14.09 -10.64
N LEU A 119 7.47 15.32 -10.30
CA LEU A 119 8.30 16.52 -10.50
C LEU A 119 9.48 16.56 -9.53
N ILE A 120 9.27 16.16 -8.27
CA ILE A 120 10.32 16.18 -7.25
C ILE A 120 11.20 14.92 -7.28
N ALA A 121 10.78 13.84 -7.96
CA ALA A 121 11.54 12.58 -7.99
C ALA A 121 13.00 12.75 -8.46
N PRO A 122 13.31 13.50 -9.55
CA PRO A 122 14.70 13.76 -9.93
C PRO A 122 15.49 14.51 -8.85
N LEU A 123 14.86 15.47 -8.16
CA LEU A 123 15.50 16.25 -7.10
C LEU A 123 15.77 15.41 -5.85
N LEU A 124 14.89 14.45 -5.54
CA LEU A 124 15.11 13.47 -4.47
C LEU A 124 16.26 12.53 -4.83
N ALA A 125 16.35 12.10 -6.08
CA ALA A 125 17.41 11.21 -6.55
C ALA A 125 18.77 11.91 -6.53
N GLU A 126 18.86 13.14 -7.03
CA GLU A 126 20.07 13.96 -6.97
C GLU A 126 20.58 14.12 -5.53
N ARG A 127 19.66 14.39 -4.59
CA ARG A 127 20.02 14.49 -3.17
C ARG A 127 20.44 13.15 -2.57
N ALA A 128 19.78 12.04 -2.92
CA ALA A 128 20.15 10.72 -2.44
C ALA A 128 21.53 10.28 -2.93
N ASP A 129 21.93 10.72 -4.12
CA ASP A 129 23.24 10.43 -4.72
C ASP A 129 24.30 11.50 -4.44
N ALA A 130 23.98 12.50 -3.61
CA ALA A 130 24.93 13.53 -3.22
C ALA A 130 26.16 12.93 -2.52
N THR A 131 27.31 13.58 -2.71
CA THR A 131 28.56 13.15 -2.07
C THR A 131 28.45 13.38 -0.55
N PRO A 132 28.66 12.36 0.29
CA PRO A 132 28.68 12.53 1.74
C PRO A 132 29.75 13.53 2.18
N LEU A 133 29.38 14.45 3.08
CA LEU A 133 30.28 15.45 3.64
C LEU A 133 31.17 14.90 4.77
N SER A 134 30.78 13.77 5.36
CA SER A 134 31.50 13.10 6.46
C SER A 134 31.16 11.62 6.51
N SER A 135 31.86 10.84 7.35
CA SER A 135 31.58 9.41 7.55
C SER A 135 30.23 9.13 8.21
N THR A 136 29.64 10.11 8.87
CA THR A 136 28.32 10.02 9.51
C THR A 136 27.19 10.57 8.62
N ASP A 137 27.55 11.26 7.54
CA ASP A 137 26.59 11.75 6.56
C ASP A 137 26.24 10.64 5.57
N SER A 138 24.96 10.45 5.31
CA SER A 138 24.49 9.43 4.38
C SER A 138 23.25 9.92 3.63
N PRO A 139 23.42 10.72 2.57
CA PRO A 139 22.30 11.34 1.85
C PRO A 139 21.29 10.31 1.34
N TRP A 140 21.78 9.16 0.88
CA TRP A 140 20.90 8.06 0.44
C TRP A 140 20.01 7.56 1.59
N VAL A 141 20.58 7.31 2.77
CA VAL A 141 19.83 6.87 3.97
C VAL A 141 18.89 7.98 4.45
N GLU A 142 19.33 9.23 4.44
CA GLU A 142 18.52 10.38 4.84
C GLU A 142 17.24 10.46 4.02
N ILE A 143 17.35 10.41 2.69
CA ILE A 143 16.21 10.46 1.77
C ILE A 143 15.31 9.21 1.92
N HIS A 144 15.91 8.02 1.91
CA HIS A 144 15.16 6.76 1.94
C HIS A 144 14.48 6.47 3.28
N SER A 145 14.88 7.16 4.36
CA SER A 145 14.32 6.97 5.70
C SER A 145 13.29 8.04 6.08
N ILE A 146 12.95 9.01 5.22
CA ILE A 146 12.04 10.12 5.57
C ILE A 146 10.69 9.60 6.10
N ILE A 147 10.03 8.72 5.33
CA ILE A 147 8.74 8.16 5.73
C ILE A 147 8.90 7.09 6.80
N LYS A 148 10.04 6.36 6.85
CA LYS A 148 10.32 5.41 7.94
C LYS A 148 10.37 6.11 9.31
N LYS A 149 11.07 7.25 9.39
CA LYS A 149 11.12 8.09 10.60
C LYS A 149 9.71 8.56 11.00
N LEU A 150 8.84 8.84 10.04
CA LEU A 150 7.44 9.19 10.31
C LEU A 150 6.66 8.00 10.91
N THR A 151 6.77 6.81 10.32
CA THR A 151 6.01 5.63 10.77
C THR A 151 6.48 5.11 12.14
N GLU A 152 7.73 5.38 12.52
CA GLU A 152 8.30 5.06 13.84
C GLU A 152 7.94 6.08 14.92
N ARG A 153 7.53 7.28 14.54
CA ARG A 153 7.21 8.38 15.46
C ARG A 153 5.84 8.19 16.13
N THR A 154 5.75 8.55 17.41
CA THR A 154 4.45 8.70 18.10
C THR A 154 3.78 10.00 17.64
N LEU A 155 2.72 9.87 16.84
CA LEU A 155 1.95 11.01 16.32
C LEU A 155 0.74 11.38 17.18
N PHE A 156 0.20 10.40 17.90
CA PHE A 156 -1.00 10.53 18.71
C PHE A 156 -0.83 9.82 20.05
N GLU A 157 -1.75 10.04 20.99
CA GLU A 157 -1.78 9.30 22.26
C GLU A 157 -1.96 7.80 22.06
N LYS A 158 -2.81 7.40 21.11
CA LYS A 158 -3.04 6.01 20.73
C LYS A 158 -1.94 5.51 19.78
N PRO A 159 -1.57 4.21 19.85
CA PRO A 159 -0.72 3.59 18.85
C PRO A 159 -1.28 3.77 17.43
N THR A 160 -0.40 3.93 16.45
CA THR A 160 -0.80 4.14 15.06
C THR A 160 -0.56 2.90 14.21
N THR A 161 -1.47 2.60 13.29
CA THR A 161 -1.26 1.65 12.20
C THR A 161 -1.19 2.43 10.88
N PHE A 162 -0.09 2.30 10.17
CA PHE A 162 0.15 2.96 8.88
C PHE A 162 -0.12 2.00 7.72
N PHE A 163 -0.87 2.45 6.73
CA PHE A 163 -1.02 1.80 5.43
C PHE A 163 -0.41 2.69 4.36
N ILE A 164 0.57 2.17 3.63
CA ILE A 164 1.30 2.94 2.62
C ILE A 164 0.87 2.45 1.22
N ASP A 165 0.09 3.27 0.52
CA ASP A 165 -0.25 3.04 -0.88
C ASP A 165 0.91 3.44 -1.78
N THR A 166 1.09 2.74 -2.90
CA THR A 166 2.29 2.89 -3.72
C THR A 166 2.01 2.88 -5.22
N ASN A 167 2.88 3.56 -5.97
CA ASN A 167 2.93 3.46 -7.42
C ASN A 167 3.49 2.09 -7.86
N PRO A 168 3.01 1.48 -8.97
CA PRO A 168 3.66 0.30 -9.56
C PRO A 168 5.13 0.52 -9.96
N SER A 169 5.48 1.68 -10.50
CA SER A 169 6.84 2.01 -10.92
C SER A 169 7.78 2.04 -9.72
N PHE A 170 8.97 1.44 -9.86
CA PHE A 170 9.97 1.38 -8.78
C PHE A 170 10.81 2.67 -8.68
N SER A 171 10.13 3.81 -8.77
CA SER A 171 10.69 5.16 -8.63
C SER A 171 11.20 5.42 -7.20
N ILE A 172 11.99 6.48 -6.99
CA ILE A 172 12.55 6.80 -5.67
C ILE A 172 11.48 6.96 -4.57
N TYR A 173 10.33 7.58 -4.87
CA TYR A 173 9.24 7.69 -3.90
C TYR A 173 8.63 6.33 -3.54
N THR A 174 8.61 5.37 -4.47
CA THR A 174 8.20 3.99 -4.19
C THR A 174 9.23 3.25 -3.33
N GLN A 175 10.52 3.50 -3.56
CA GLN A 175 11.61 2.96 -2.73
C GLN A 175 11.54 3.49 -1.29
N ILE A 176 11.32 4.81 -1.13
CA ILE A 176 11.05 5.45 0.18
C ILE A 176 9.83 4.80 0.85
N ALA A 177 8.74 4.61 0.10
CA ALA A 177 7.52 4.00 0.61
C ALA A 177 7.77 2.56 1.10
N ILE A 178 8.47 1.73 0.31
CA ILE A 178 8.79 0.34 0.67
C ILE A 178 9.61 0.26 1.96
N LEU A 179 10.62 1.11 2.13
CA LEU A 179 11.47 1.10 3.32
C LEU A 179 10.79 1.66 4.58
N SER A 180 9.62 2.30 4.45
CA SER A 180 8.83 2.77 5.59
C SER A 180 7.97 1.68 6.26
N GLY A 181 7.80 0.54 5.60
CA GLY A 181 7.01 -0.60 6.04
C GLY A 181 7.78 -1.60 6.89
N GLN A 182 7.14 -2.12 7.93
CA GLN A 182 7.57 -3.35 8.60
C GLN A 182 7.08 -4.59 7.84
N LYS A 183 5.91 -4.48 7.23
CA LYS A 183 5.21 -5.58 6.56
C LYS A 183 4.86 -5.18 5.13
N LEU A 184 4.91 -6.14 4.21
CA LEU A 184 4.56 -5.99 2.80
C LEU A 184 3.31 -6.83 2.50
N LEU A 185 2.27 -6.17 2.02
CA LEU A 185 1.09 -6.78 1.42
C LEU A 185 1.28 -6.75 -0.09
N VAL A 186 1.12 -7.89 -0.76
CA VAL A 186 1.43 -8.05 -2.18
C VAL A 186 0.14 -8.35 -2.96
N PRO A 187 -0.53 -7.34 -3.55
CA PRO A 187 -1.67 -7.58 -4.42
C PRO A 187 -1.24 -8.24 -5.73
N ILE A 188 -1.96 -9.26 -6.17
CA ILE A 188 -1.74 -9.94 -7.45
C ILE A 188 -3.08 -10.14 -8.18
N ASN A 189 -3.04 -10.15 -9.51
CA ASN A 189 -4.18 -10.61 -10.31
C ASN A 189 -3.91 -12.04 -10.81
N ALA A 190 -4.96 -12.79 -11.12
CA ALA A 190 -4.84 -14.12 -11.71
C ALA A 190 -4.60 -14.03 -13.24
N ASP A 191 -3.36 -13.72 -13.64
CA ASP A 191 -2.90 -13.69 -15.04
C ASP A 191 -1.37 -13.90 -15.13
N ASP A 192 -0.88 -14.35 -16.28
CA ASP A 192 0.54 -14.73 -16.47
C ASP A 192 1.52 -13.62 -16.09
N SER A 193 1.21 -12.38 -16.43
CA SER A 193 2.09 -11.25 -16.13
C SER A 193 2.21 -10.98 -14.62
N SER A 194 1.23 -11.40 -13.81
CA SER A 194 1.33 -11.33 -12.34
C SER A 194 2.29 -12.37 -11.76
N ILE A 195 2.46 -13.54 -12.40
CA ILE A 195 3.45 -14.55 -11.97
C ILE A 195 4.87 -14.02 -12.21
N TYR A 196 5.11 -13.37 -13.36
CA TYR A 196 6.38 -12.69 -13.63
C TYR A 196 6.61 -11.50 -12.68
N ALA A 197 5.55 -10.78 -12.32
CA ALA A 197 5.61 -9.67 -11.37
C ALA A 197 6.13 -10.11 -9.99
N ILE A 198 5.81 -11.32 -9.51
CA ILE A 198 6.38 -11.86 -8.26
C ILE A 198 7.91 -11.92 -8.34
N SER A 199 8.46 -12.51 -9.40
CA SER A 199 9.92 -12.56 -9.59
C SER A 199 10.53 -11.16 -9.66
N GLY A 200 9.87 -10.23 -10.36
CA GLY A 200 10.29 -8.84 -10.44
C GLY A 200 10.31 -8.14 -9.08
N LEU A 201 9.28 -8.33 -8.26
CA LEU A 201 9.20 -7.83 -6.89
C LEU A 201 10.38 -8.32 -6.05
N PHE A 202 10.70 -9.62 -6.10
CA PHE A 202 11.83 -10.15 -5.33
C PHE A 202 13.17 -9.58 -5.79
N ASN A 203 13.38 -9.50 -7.10
CA ASN A 203 14.59 -8.95 -7.69
C ASN A 203 14.79 -7.47 -7.34
N LEU A 204 13.70 -6.68 -7.27
CA LEU A 204 13.78 -5.25 -6.96
C LEU A 204 14.07 -5.00 -5.47
N ILE A 205 13.37 -5.72 -4.56
CA ILE A 205 13.50 -5.47 -3.11
C ILE A 205 14.73 -6.17 -2.50
N TRP A 206 14.98 -7.44 -2.87
CA TRP A 206 16.03 -8.27 -2.28
C TRP A 206 17.16 -8.64 -3.23
N GLY A 207 17.11 -8.19 -4.49
CA GLY A 207 18.17 -8.42 -5.47
C GLY A 207 18.02 -9.75 -6.22
N THR A 208 18.78 -9.86 -7.30
CA THR A 208 18.86 -11.08 -8.11
C THR A 208 19.83 -12.09 -7.51
N GLU A 209 19.61 -13.40 -7.74
CA GLU A 209 20.53 -14.45 -7.29
C GLU A 209 21.96 -14.28 -7.86
N LYS A 210 22.05 -13.82 -9.11
CA LYS A 210 23.31 -13.46 -9.75
C LYS A 210 23.36 -11.95 -9.93
N SER A 211 24.30 -11.30 -9.23
CA SER A 211 24.53 -9.87 -9.37
C SER A 211 25.14 -9.57 -10.74
N HIS A 212 24.62 -8.54 -11.42
CA HIS A 212 25.19 -8.12 -12.69
C HIS A 212 26.57 -7.48 -12.46
N PRO A 213 27.63 -7.87 -13.20
CA PRO A 213 29.01 -7.41 -12.94
C PRO A 213 29.17 -5.89 -12.90
N VAL A 214 28.47 -5.18 -13.78
CA VAL A 214 28.48 -3.71 -13.85
C VAL A 214 27.39 -3.08 -12.97
N TYR A 215 26.13 -3.44 -13.20
CA TYR A 215 24.98 -2.74 -12.61
C TYR A 215 24.61 -3.18 -11.19
N GLY A 216 25.08 -4.34 -10.72
CA GLY A 216 24.66 -4.94 -9.46
C GLY A 216 24.87 -4.04 -8.24
N LYS A 217 25.98 -3.29 -8.20
CA LYS A 217 26.32 -2.36 -7.11
C LYS A 217 25.43 -1.11 -7.04
N TYR A 218 24.69 -0.81 -8.09
CA TYR A 218 23.80 0.36 -8.15
C TYR A 218 22.34 0.01 -7.84
N THR A 219 22.03 -1.27 -7.66
CA THR A 219 20.66 -1.70 -7.36
C THR A 219 20.22 -1.22 -5.98
N PHE A 220 18.90 -0.97 -5.84
CA PHE A 220 18.29 -0.68 -4.54
C PHE A 220 18.66 -1.74 -3.50
N ALA A 221 18.59 -3.02 -3.85
CA ALA A 221 18.93 -4.11 -2.94
C ALA A 221 20.38 -4.00 -2.44
N ALA A 222 21.35 -3.77 -3.32
CA ALA A 222 22.76 -3.61 -2.94
C ALA A 222 22.99 -2.37 -2.06
N LYS A 223 22.29 -1.26 -2.32
CA LYS A 223 22.35 -0.06 -1.48
C LYS A 223 21.78 -0.33 -0.09
N VAL A 224 20.62 -1.00 0.00
CA VAL A 224 20.01 -1.41 1.26
C VAL A 224 20.94 -2.32 2.07
N ASP A 225 21.59 -3.30 1.44
CA ASP A 225 22.55 -4.19 2.12
C ASP A 225 23.77 -3.41 2.62
N ASN A 226 24.33 -2.53 1.78
CA ASN A 226 25.49 -1.71 2.12
C ASN A 226 25.22 -0.79 3.33
N PHE A 227 24.03 -0.21 3.40
CA PHE A 227 23.62 0.66 4.52
C PHE A 227 22.91 -0.10 5.65
N GLN A 228 22.78 -1.43 5.55
CA GLN A 228 22.14 -2.29 6.54
C GLN A 228 20.72 -1.84 6.92
N ILE A 229 19.94 -1.33 5.95
CA ILE A 229 18.56 -0.92 6.19
C ILE A 229 17.64 -2.15 6.23
N GLU A 230 16.78 -2.21 7.23
CA GLU A 230 15.75 -3.25 7.32
C GLU A 230 14.69 -3.07 6.21
N ARG A 231 14.36 -4.18 5.54
CA ARG A 231 13.31 -4.27 4.51
C ARG A 231 12.01 -4.78 5.13
N PRO A 232 10.84 -4.45 4.56
CA PRO A 232 9.58 -5.05 5.01
C PRO A 232 9.58 -6.57 4.78
N LYS A 233 8.93 -7.30 5.69
CA LYS A 233 8.67 -8.74 5.51
C LYS A 233 7.32 -8.96 4.85
N ILE A 234 7.23 -9.93 3.93
CA ILE A 234 5.98 -10.31 3.29
C ILE A 234 5.02 -10.85 4.35
N ALA A 235 3.89 -10.18 4.52
CA ALA A 235 2.83 -10.57 5.43
C ALA A 235 1.75 -11.37 4.71
N LEU A 236 1.25 -10.88 3.57
CA LEU A 236 0.19 -11.55 2.82
C LEU A 236 0.29 -11.29 1.31
N LEU A 237 -0.10 -12.30 0.54
CA LEU A 237 -0.42 -12.26 -0.87
C LEU A 237 -1.93 -12.05 -1.02
N LEU A 238 -2.33 -11.00 -1.74
CA LEU A 238 -3.73 -10.60 -1.89
C LEU A 238 -4.20 -10.86 -3.33
N GLY A 239 -4.95 -11.95 -3.52
CA GLY A 239 -5.45 -12.34 -4.83
C GLY A 239 -6.68 -11.52 -5.25
N ASN A 240 -6.51 -10.60 -6.20
CA ASN A 240 -7.57 -9.77 -6.78
C ASN A 240 -8.09 -10.36 -8.11
N ARG A 241 -9.32 -10.02 -8.49
CA ARG A 241 -10.02 -10.40 -9.74
C ARG A 241 -10.30 -11.89 -9.98
N PHE A 242 -11.00 -12.55 -9.06
CA PHE A 242 -11.64 -13.84 -9.34
C PHE A 242 -13.07 -13.63 -9.85
N THR A 243 -13.31 -13.68 -11.17
CA THR A 243 -14.67 -13.62 -11.71
C THR A 243 -15.36 -14.99 -11.67
N GLN A 244 -16.66 -15.01 -11.39
CA GLN A 244 -17.46 -16.23 -11.18
C GLN A 244 -17.92 -16.93 -12.49
N LYS A 245 -17.36 -16.62 -13.67
CA LYS A 245 -17.75 -17.35 -14.90
C LYS A 245 -17.17 -18.76 -14.85
N LYS A 246 -18.02 -19.80 -14.77
CA LYS A 246 -17.66 -21.23 -14.55
C LYS A 246 -16.46 -21.76 -15.37
N GLY A 247 -16.28 -21.33 -16.62
CA GLY A 247 -15.12 -21.72 -17.45
C GLY A 247 -13.84 -20.93 -17.13
N ALA A 248 -13.97 -19.62 -16.89
CA ALA A 248 -12.85 -18.76 -16.52
C ALA A 248 -12.36 -19.02 -15.09
N ALA A 249 -13.26 -19.43 -14.19
CA ALA A 249 -12.96 -19.71 -12.78
C ALA A 249 -11.89 -20.81 -12.60
N ARG A 250 -11.91 -21.86 -13.44
CA ARG A 250 -10.90 -22.92 -13.39
C ARG A 250 -9.52 -22.43 -13.85
N ALA A 251 -9.48 -21.61 -14.91
CA ALA A 251 -8.25 -21.00 -15.40
C ALA A 251 -7.67 -20.00 -14.40
N PHE A 252 -8.51 -19.14 -13.81
CA PHE A 252 -8.09 -18.20 -12.76
C PHE A 252 -7.57 -18.92 -11.51
N LYS A 253 -8.21 -20.02 -11.10
CA LYS A 253 -7.72 -20.84 -10.00
C LYS A 253 -6.35 -21.45 -10.31
N ALA A 254 -6.14 -21.97 -11.51
CA ALA A 254 -4.83 -22.49 -11.91
C ALA A 254 -3.73 -21.42 -11.87
N LEU A 255 -4.02 -20.21 -12.37
CA LEU A 255 -3.09 -19.08 -12.34
C LEU A 255 -2.79 -18.61 -10.91
N SER A 256 -3.81 -18.57 -10.04
CA SER A 256 -3.62 -18.27 -8.61
C SER A 256 -2.71 -19.29 -7.94
N ASN A 257 -2.96 -20.58 -8.19
CA ASN A 257 -2.15 -21.66 -7.64
C ASN A 257 -0.68 -21.54 -8.09
N GLU A 258 -0.42 -21.17 -9.34
CA GLU A 258 0.94 -20.99 -9.82
C GLU A 258 1.61 -19.76 -9.18
N ALA A 259 0.87 -18.66 -8.95
CA ALA A 259 1.38 -17.50 -8.23
C ALA A 259 1.72 -17.84 -6.77
N VAL A 260 0.84 -18.56 -6.06
CA VAL A 260 1.08 -19.04 -4.68
C VAL A 260 2.28 -19.98 -4.64
N LYS A 261 2.37 -20.92 -5.58
CA LYS A 261 3.52 -21.83 -5.71
C LYS A 261 4.82 -21.06 -5.92
N LYS A 262 4.83 -20.02 -6.76
CA LYS A 262 6.01 -19.17 -6.98
C LYS A 262 6.44 -18.43 -5.70
N MET A 263 5.47 -17.90 -4.95
CA MET A 263 5.75 -17.31 -3.63
C MET A 263 6.31 -18.34 -2.64
N PHE A 264 5.79 -19.57 -2.65
CA PHE A 264 6.27 -20.66 -1.79
C PHE A 264 7.69 -21.12 -2.17
N GLU A 265 8.06 -21.10 -3.45
CA GLU A 265 9.45 -21.32 -3.88
C GLU A 265 10.39 -20.28 -3.27
N GLU A 266 10.01 -19.00 -3.30
CA GLU A 266 10.78 -17.91 -2.70
C GLU A 266 10.83 -18.00 -1.17
N TYR A 267 9.75 -18.45 -0.53
CA TYR A 267 9.72 -18.77 0.91
C TYR A 267 10.77 -19.82 1.29
N LYS A 268 10.81 -20.93 0.55
CA LYS A 268 11.78 -22.01 0.79
C LYS A 268 13.23 -21.56 0.59
N LYS A 269 13.47 -20.65 -0.36
CA LYS A 269 14.80 -20.06 -0.57
C LYS A 269 15.23 -19.17 0.58
N ASN A 270 14.34 -18.32 1.09
CA ASN A 270 14.66 -17.41 2.18
C ASN A 270 13.44 -17.05 3.03
N LYS A 271 13.32 -17.77 4.15
CA LYS A 271 12.21 -17.65 5.11
C LYS A 271 12.20 -16.32 5.87
N SER A 272 13.36 -15.66 6.03
CA SER A 272 13.44 -14.40 6.81
C SER A 272 12.76 -13.21 6.12
N ARG A 273 12.50 -13.34 4.81
CA ARG A 273 11.73 -12.37 4.01
C ARG A 273 10.24 -12.37 4.33
N PHE A 274 9.75 -13.34 5.10
CA PHE A 274 8.33 -13.52 5.42
C PHE A 274 8.07 -13.34 6.91
N VAL A 275 6.94 -12.76 7.26
CA VAL A 275 6.53 -12.57 8.66
C VAL A 275 6.37 -13.94 9.32
N GLN A 276 7.12 -14.20 10.41
CA GLN A 276 7.17 -15.52 11.08
C GLN A 276 7.71 -16.68 10.24
N GLY A 277 8.31 -16.42 9.06
CA GLY A 277 8.77 -17.48 8.18
C GLY A 277 9.85 -18.38 8.80
N GLU A 278 10.73 -17.84 9.64
CA GLU A 278 11.78 -18.64 10.31
C GLU A 278 11.23 -19.55 11.42
N LEU A 279 10.00 -19.32 11.89
CA LEU A 279 9.37 -20.10 12.96
C LEU A 279 8.70 -21.38 12.44
N HIS A 280 8.50 -21.50 11.12
CA HIS A 280 7.68 -22.54 10.53
C HIS A 280 8.34 -23.16 9.29
N ASP A 281 8.12 -24.46 9.10
CA ASP A 281 8.47 -25.17 7.88
C ASP A 281 7.21 -25.66 7.18
N TYR A 282 6.49 -24.70 6.60
CA TYR A 282 5.20 -24.96 5.98
C TYR A 282 5.32 -25.88 4.75
N THR A 283 4.39 -26.82 4.64
CA THR A 283 3.98 -27.39 3.36
C THR A 283 3.38 -26.30 2.46
N GLN A 284 3.19 -26.58 1.16
CA GLN A 284 2.59 -25.59 0.26
C GLN A 284 1.16 -25.20 0.67
N GLU A 285 0.37 -26.15 1.17
CA GLU A 285 -1.02 -25.92 1.61
C GLU A 285 -1.08 -25.07 2.89
N GLU A 286 -0.20 -25.34 3.85
CA GLU A 286 -0.08 -24.53 5.07
C GLU A 286 0.42 -23.11 4.74
N PHE A 287 1.37 -22.99 3.80
CA PHE A 287 1.85 -21.69 3.33
C PHE A 287 0.73 -20.88 2.66
N GLU A 288 -0.08 -21.52 1.81
CA GLU A 288 -1.23 -20.87 1.19
C GLU A 288 -2.22 -20.37 2.25
N THR A 289 -2.51 -21.18 3.26
CA THR A 289 -3.41 -20.80 4.36
C THR A 289 -2.87 -19.62 5.18
N ALA A 290 -1.56 -19.63 5.46
CA ALA A 290 -0.88 -18.62 6.27
C ALA A 290 -0.74 -17.29 5.52
N TYR A 291 -0.27 -17.32 4.27
CA TYR A 291 0.14 -16.13 3.52
C TYR A 291 -0.82 -15.69 2.43
N SER A 292 -1.83 -16.48 2.04
CA SER A 292 -2.76 -16.09 0.96
C SER A 292 -4.10 -15.57 1.51
N CYS A 293 -4.66 -14.58 0.82
CA CYS A 293 -6.02 -14.12 1.00
C CYS A 293 -6.66 -13.84 -0.37
N GLU A 294 -7.75 -14.53 -0.70
CA GLU A 294 -8.50 -14.30 -1.93
C GLU A 294 -9.56 -13.20 -1.74
N LEU A 295 -9.43 -12.11 -2.50
CA LEU A 295 -10.38 -10.99 -2.50
C LEU A 295 -11.55 -11.26 -3.45
N ARG A 296 -12.40 -12.23 -3.10
CA ARG A 296 -13.59 -12.60 -3.91
C ARG A 296 -14.62 -11.47 -3.93
N ASP A 297 -15.32 -11.32 -5.07
CA ASP A 297 -16.38 -10.32 -5.31
C ASP A 297 -15.99 -8.83 -5.11
N PHE A 298 -14.69 -8.55 -5.04
CA PHE A 298 -14.14 -7.19 -4.97
C PHE A 298 -14.48 -6.33 -6.21
N ASN A 299 -14.80 -6.99 -7.34
CA ASN A 299 -15.09 -6.34 -8.63
C ASN A 299 -16.50 -5.75 -8.77
N SER A 300 -17.41 -5.99 -7.82
CA SER A 300 -18.75 -5.39 -7.82
C SER A 300 -18.90 -4.43 -6.64
N ALA A 301 -19.21 -4.96 -5.45
CA ALA A 301 -19.39 -4.17 -4.23
C ALA A 301 -18.15 -3.33 -3.91
N GLY A 302 -16.96 -3.93 -3.98
CA GLY A 302 -15.70 -3.23 -3.70
C GLY A 302 -15.41 -2.05 -4.63
N VAL A 303 -15.73 -2.17 -5.92
CA VAL A 303 -15.55 -1.10 -6.91
C VAL A 303 -16.52 0.05 -6.64
N VAL A 304 -17.79 -0.26 -6.39
CA VAL A 304 -18.80 0.77 -6.12
C VAL A 304 -18.52 1.48 -4.80
N ALA A 305 -18.16 0.74 -3.74
CA ALA A 305 -17.72 1.33 -2.47
C ALA A 305 -16.57 2.31 -2.68
N ALA A 306 -15.50 1.89 -3.36
CA ALA A 306 -14.32 2.72 -3.56
C ALA A 306 -14.62 3.98 -4.38
N ASN A 307 -15.43 3.88 -5.44
CA ASN A 307 -15.81 5.04 -6.24
C ASN A 307 -16.67 6.06 -5.49
N LEU A 308 -17.45 5.60 -4.51
CA LEU A 308 -18.30 6.44 -3.66
C LEU A 308 -17.63 6.83 -2.33
N GLY A 309 -16.37 6.42 -2.11
CA GLY A 309 -15.71 6.52 -0.83
C GLY A 309 -16.48 5.92 0.34
N LEU A 310 -17.29 4.90 0.07
CA LEU A 310 -18.22 4.32 1.01
C LEU A 310 -17.65 3.05 1.65
N PRO A 311 -17.51 2.98 2.99
CA PRO A 311 -17.07 1.76 3.66
C PRO A 311 -18.02 0.59 3.40
N LEU A 312 -17.48 -0.64 3.38
CA LEU A 312 -18.27 -1.84 3.15
C LEU A 312 -19.34 -2.07 4.24
N SER A 313 -19.08 -1.61 5.47
CA SER A 313 -20.04 -1.65 6.59
C SER A 313 -21.31 -0.83 6.28
N GLU A 314 -21.13 0.36 5.70
CA GLU A 314 -22.21 1.26 5.29
C GLU A 314 -22.91 0.79 4.01
N MET A 315 -22.19 0.06 3.14
CA MET A 315 -22.83 -0.60 2.02
C MET A 315 -23.88 -1.62 2.46
N LEU A 316 -23.71 -2.32 3.59
CA LEU A 316 -24.69 -3.32 4.06
C LEU A 316 -26.07 -2.70 4.29
N LYS A 317 -26.12 -1.41 4.66
CA LYS A 317 -27.37 -0.69 4.99
C LYS A 317 -28.20 -0.28 3.77
N ARG A 318 -27.62 -0.26 2.55
CA ARG A 318 -28.28 0.22 1.32
C ARG A 318 -28.01 -0.68 0.12
N GLY A 319 -29.04 -0.97 -0.67
CA GLY A 319 -28.92 -1.87 -1.84
C GLY A 319 -28.76 -1.17 -3.20
N LYS A 320 -28.94 0.15 -3.25
CA LYS A 320 -28.91 0.96 -4.47
C LYS A 320 -27.92 2.11 -4.32
N TYR A 321 -27.23 2.41 -5.40
CA TYR A 321 -26.14 3.37 -5.45
C TYR A 321 -26.24 4.17 -6.74
N GLU A 322 -26.05 5.48 -6.67
CA GLU A 322 -25.97 6.33 -7.86
C GLU A 322 -24.50 6.57 -8.18
N LEU A 323 -24.08 6.25 -9.41
CA LEU A 323 -22.71 6.41 -9.87
C LEU A 323 -22.71 6.92 -11.30
N TYR A 324 -22.14 8.11 -11.55
CA TYR A 324 -22.12 8.76 -12.86
C TYR A 324 -23.51 8.85 -13.53
N GLY A 325 -24.57 9.10 -12.75
CA GLY A 325 -25.95 9.19 -13.23
C GLY A 325 -26.64 7.83 -13.46
N GLU A 326 -25.93 6.71 -13.25
CA GLU A 326 -26.48 5.37 -13.35
C GLU A 326 -26.88 4.83 -11.97
N ASN A 327 -28.03 4.15 -11.91
CA ASN A 327 -28.51 3.49 -10.70
C ASN A 327 -28.00 2.03 -10.67
N ILE A 328 -27.03 1.76 -9.81
CA ILE A 328 -26.43 0.45 -9.63
C ILE A 328 -27.11 -0.25 -8.45
N GLN A 329 -27.65 -1.44 -8.67
CA GLN A 329 -28.15 -2.31 -7.62
C GLN A 329 -27.17 -3.46 -7.36
N ILE A 330 -26.77 -3.65 -6.11
CA ILE A 330 -25.87 -4.72 -5.71
C ILE A 330 -26.60 -5.68 -4.77
N ASN A 331 -26.52 -6.97 -5.08
CA ASN A 331 -27.15 -8.01 -4.26
C ASN A 331 -26.57 -7.99 -2.83
N GLU A 332 -27.42 -8.14 -1.82
CA GLU A 332 -27.04 -8.24 -0.41
C GLU A 332 -25.95 -9.27 -0.14
N LEU A 333 -26.10 -10.49 -0.68
CA LEU A 333 -25.12 -11.55 -0.52
C LEU A 333 -23.73 -11.17 -1.08
N GLN A 334 -23.67 -10.37 -2.14
CA GLN A 334 -22.39 -9.89 -2.69
C GLN A 334 -21.75 -8.84 -1.78
N ARG A 335 -22.55 -7.94 -1.19
CA ARG A 335 -22.10 -6.94 -0.22
C ARG A 335 -21.55 -7.61 1.04
N GLU A 336 -22.29 -8.57 1.60
CA GLU A 336 -21.88 -9.36 2.77
C GLU A 336 -20.59 -10.14 2.53
N LYS A 337 -20.48 -10.84 1.39
CA LYS A 337 -19.26 -11.57 1.04
C LYS A 337 -18.05 -10.65 0.93
N CYS A 338 -18.19 -9.51 0.27
CA CYS A 338 -17.09 -8.56 0.12
C CYS A 338 -16.68 -8.00 1.50
N HIS A 339 -17.65 -7.64 2.35
CA HIS A 339 -17.41 -7.20 3.72
C HIS A 339 -16.67 -8.26 4.56
N GLU A 340 -17.15 -9.50 4.60
CA GLU A 340 -16.54 -10.58 5.38
C GLU A 340 -15.13 -10.91 4.89
N VAL A 341 -14.87 -10.88 3.58
CA VAL A 341 -13.52 -11.12 3.04
C VAL A 341 -12.53 -10.05 3.53
N ILE A 342 -12.89 -8.76 3.49
CA ILE A 342 -12.01 -7.69 3.97
C ILE A 342 -11.87 -7.70 5.49
N LYS A 343 -12.94 -8.03 6.22
CA LYS A 343 -12.90 -8.20 7.67
C LYS A 343 -11.94 -9.32 8.08
N ASN A 344 -12.05 -10.50 7.47
CA ASN A 344 -11.14 -11.63 7.72
C ASN A 344 -9.69 -11.29 7.35
N LEU A 345 -9.48 -10.50 6.29
CA LEU A 345 -8.17 -9.97 5.96
C LEU A 345 -7.63 -9.07 7.06
N VAL A 346 -8.43 -8.11 7.56
CA VAL A 346 -8.04 -7.20 8.64
C VAL A 346 -7.71 -7.95 9.93
N GLU A 347 -8.42 -9.02 10.25
CA GLU A 347 -8.14 -9.86 11.43
C GLU A 347 -6.77 -10.54 11.35
N LYS A 348 -6.22 -10.76 10.14
CA LYS A 348 -4.86 -11.28 9.94
C LYS A 348 -3.75 -10.22 10.11
N LEU A 349 -4.07 -8.92 10.23
CA LEU A 349 -3.09 -7.80 10.25
C LEU A 349 -2.74 -7.30 11.66
#